data_AF-A0A926FGL4-F1
#
_entry.id   AF-A0A926FGL4-F1
#
_cell.length_a   1.000
_cell.length_b   1.000
_cell.length_c   1.000
_cell.angle_alpha   90.00
_cell.angle_beta   90.00
_cell.angle_gamma   90.00
#
_symmetry.space_group_name_H-M   'P 1'
#
loop_
_entity.id
_entity.type
_entity.pdbx_description
1 polymer ?
#
loop_
_entity_poly.entity_id
_entity_poly.type
_entity_poly.pdbx_seq_one_letter_code
_entity_poly.pdbx_strand_id
1 'polypeptide(L)'
;MRVERADLEPASPPPSPRPVEARTATPMAVRPEETPTREINVIGRRLEEAIDEVDKALDDALLSGSGRVRVVHGHGTGRLRSGLRDHLRHHPAVEKVRSADPREGGNGATIVELS
;
A
#
# COMPACT_ATOMS: atom_id res chain seq x y z
N MET A 1 -3.23 54.87 -26.31
CA MET A 1 -1.93 54.23 -26.61
C MET A 1 -1.84 52.94 -25.79
N ARG A 2 -1.39 51.86 -26.43
CA ARG A 2 -1.53 50.43 -26.07
C ARG A 2 -0.41 49.98 -25.09
N VAL A 3 -0.73 49.13 -24.10
CA VAL A 3 0.11 48.12 -23.41
C VAL A 3 -0.81 47.32 -22.45
N GLU A 4 -0.53 46.10 -21.99
CA GLU A 4 -0.28 44.81 -22.63
C GLU A 4 -0.67 43.71 -21.61
N ARG A 5 -0.94 42.47 -22.08
CA ARG A 5 -1.42 41.35 -21.26
C ARG A 5 -0.25 40.56 -20.65
N ALA A 6 0.10 40.86 -19.41
CA ALA A 6 0.84 40.02 -18.45
C ALA A 6 0.74 40.84 -17.14
N ASP A 7 0.22 40.38 -16.01
CA ASP A 7 0.58 39.18 -15.29
C ASP A 7 -0.61 38.78 -14.40
N LEU A 8 -1.20 37.61 -14.68
CA LEU A 8 -2.12 36.93 -13.78
C LEU A 8 -1.26 36.06 -12.84
N GLU A 9 -1.13 36.46 -11.58
CA GLU A 9 -0.70 35.56 -10.50
C GLU A 9 -1.84 35.40 -9.49
N PRO A 10 -2.40 34.17 -9.33
CA PRO A 10 -3.41 33.93 -8.31
C PRO A 10 -2.78 33.79 -6.92
N ALA A 11 -3.38 34.51 -5.98
CA ALA A 11 -3.01 34.63 -4.58
C ALA A 11 -2.96 33.30 -3.81
N SER A 12 -1.99 33.21 -2.90
CA SER A 12 -1.82 32.13 -1.92
C SER A 12 -3.04 31.93 -1.01
N PRO A 13 -3.19 30.74 -0.42
CA PRO A 13 -3.88 30.60 0.86
C PRO A 13 -2.95 30.46 2.09
N PRO A 14 -3.44 30.84 3.28
CA PRO A 14 -2.73 31.03 4.56
C PRO A 14 -2.52 29.73 5.38
N PRO A 15 -1.87 29.77 6.58
CA PRO A 15 -1.34 28.59 7.25
C PRO A 15 -2.38 27.73 8.01
N SER A 16 -1.97 26.51 8.33
CA SER A 16 -2.74 25.37 8.85
C SER A 16 -3.66 25.66 10.05
N PRO A 17 -4.84 25.01 10.11
CA PRO A 17 -5.62 24.93 11.34
C PRO A 17 -5.41 23.59 12.07
N ARG A 18 -5.19 23.66 13.39
CA ARG A 18 -5.85 22.75 14.34
C ARG A 18 -6.98 23.58 14.95
N PRO A 19 -8.23 23.11 15.11
CA PRO A 19 -8.58 22.35 16.34
C PRO A 19 -9.88 21.48 16.26
N VAL A 20 -10.25 20.91 17.42
CA VAL A 20 -11.57 20.47 17.95
C VAL A 20 -12.14 19.06 17.63
N GLU A 21 -12.23 18.26 18.70
CA GLU A 21 -13.18 17.15 18.85
C GLU A 21 -14.62 17.69 18.92
N ALA A 22 -15.51 17.25 18.00
CA ALA A 22 -16.94 17.03 18.29
C ALA A 22 -17.67 16.37 17.09
N ARG A 23 -18.02 15.09 17.30
CA ARG A 23 -19.32 14.45 17.00
C ARG A 23 -19.84 14.39 15.55
N THR A 24 -19.84 13.14 15.07
CA THR A 24 -20.88 12.47 14.28
C THR A 24 -21.11 12.94 12.84
N ALA A 25 -20.26 12.42 11.96
CA ALA A 25 -20.75 11.70 10.78
C ALA A 25 -19.94 10.42 10.71
N THR A 26 -20.56 9.25 10.85
CA THR A 26 -19.95 8.01 10.38
C THR A 26 -19.63 8.22 8.90
N PRO A 27 -18.35 8.31 8.46
CA PRO A 27 -18.11 8.14 7.05
C PRO A 27 -18.63 6.74 6.72
N MET A 28 -19.56 6.66 5.76
CA MET A 28 -19.94 5.39 5.15
C MET A 28 -18.64 4.64 4.92
N ALA A 29 -18.49 3.51 5.61
CA ALA A 29 -17.34 2.65 5.42
C ALA A 29 -17.33 2.34 3.92
N VAL A 30 -16.40 2.97 3.21
CA VAL A 30 -16.12 2.65 1.81
C VAL A 30 -15.84 1.16 1.87
N ARG A 31 -16.80 0.36 1.41
CA ARG A 31 -16.56 -1.06 1.21
C ARG A 31 -15.43 -1.06 0.20
N PRO A 32 -14.22 -1.52 0.56
CA PRO A 32 -13.18 -1.67 -0.45
C PRO A 32 -13.83 -2.51 -1.53
N GLU A 33 -13.88 -1.99 -2.75
CA GLU A 33 -14.27 -2.79 -3.90
C GLU A 33 -13.45 -4.08 -3.80
N GLU A 34 -14.11 -5.23 -3.89
CA GLU A 34 -13.51 -6.54 -3.61
C GLU A 34 -12.47 -6.84 -4.69
N THR A 35 -11.29 -6.22 -4.54
CA THR A 35 -10.14 -6.44 -5.39
C THR A 35 -9.71 -7.88 -5.15
N PRO A 36 -9.73 -8.73 -6.18
CA PRO A 36 -9.33 -10.12 -6.02
C PRO A 36 -7.93 -10.15 -5.40
N THR A 37 -7.86 -10.79 -4.24
CA THR A 37 -6.67 -10.80 -3.39
C THR A 37 -6.09 -12.20 -3.35
N ARG A 38 -4.83 -12.33 -3.73
CA ARG A 38 -4.06 -13.57 -3.58
C ARG A 38 -3.30 -13.58 -2.25
N GLU A 39 -3.15 -14.75 -1.63
CA GLU A 39 -2.44 -14.89 -0.35
C GLU A 39 -1.18 -15.77 -0.46
N ILE A 40 -0.08 -15.17 -0.01
CA ILE A 40 1.25 -15.65 0.34
C ILE A 40 1.48 -16.11 1.78
N ASN A 41 1.84 -17.34 2.15
CA ASN A 41 2.37 -17.60 3.51
C ASN A 41 3.84 -18.04 3.47
N VAL A 42 4.72 -17.18 3.99
CA VAL A 42 6.17 -17.39 4.04
C VAL A 42 6.71 -17.46 5.47
N ILE A 43 5.85 -17.71 6.46
CA ILE A 43 6.28 -17.88 7.86
C ILE A 43 7.27 -19.05 7.96
N GLY A 44 8.40 -18.81 8.62
CA GLY A 44 9.44 -19.83 8.84
C GLY A 44 10.38 -20.04 7.66
N ARG A 45 10.17 -19.34 6.54
CA ARG A 45 11.08 -19.35 5.39
C ARG A 45 12.30 -18.47 5.65
N ARG A 46 13.41 -18.77 4.97
CA ARG A 46 14.53 -17.83 4.86
C ARG A 46 14.11 -16.66 3.96
N LEU A 47 14.79 -15.53 4.10
CA LEU A 47 14.46 -14.33 3.34
C LEU A 47 14.55 -14.56 1.82
N GLU A 48 15.62 -15.20 1.36
CA GLU A 48 15.83 -15.48 -0.07
C GLU A 48 14.72 -16.40 -0.63
N GLU A 49 14.39 -17.49 0.07
CA GLU A 49 13.28 -18.38 -0.30
C GLU A 49 11.94 -17.64 -0.34
N ALA A 50 11.69 -16.78 0.65
CA ALA A 50 10.47 -16.00 0.72
C ALA A 50 10.36 -14.99 -0.43
N ILE A 51 11.47 -14.40 -0.88
CA ILE A 51 11.50 -13.51 -2.05
C ILE A 51 11.09 -14.30 -3.30
N ASP A 52 11.70 -15.46 -3.54
CA ASP A 52 11.38 -16.30 -4.70
C ASP A 52 9.91 -16.75 -4.72
N GLU A 53 9.35 -17.09 -3.56
CA GLU A 53 7.94 -17.48 -3.44
C GLU A 53 7.00 -16.28 -3.63
N VAL A 54 7.36 -15.10 -3.13
CA VAL A 54 6.57 -13.88 -3.29
C VAL A 54 6.57 -13.42 -4.75
N ASP A 55 7.71 -13.41 -5.43
CA ASP A 55 7.80 -12.99 -6.83
C ASP A 55 6.89 -13.86 -7.73
N LYS A 56 6.94 -15.19 -7.54
CA LYS A 56 6.02 -16.11 -8.23
C LYS A 56 4.56 -15.80 -7.92
N ALA A 57 4.24 -15.47 -6.67
CA ALA A 57 2.88 -15.11 -6.30
C ALA A 57 2.42 -13.78 -6.91
N LEU A 58 3.34 -12.82 -7.13
CA LEU A 58 3.06 -11.59 -7.85
C LEU A 58 2.77 -11.88 -9.33
N ASP A 59 3.62 -12.67 -9.98
CA ASP A 59 3.43 -13.07 -11.38
C ASP A 59 2.09 -13.78 -11.58
N ASP A 60 1.79 -14.76 -10.73
CA ASP A 60 0.52 -15.47 -10.83
C ASP A 60 -0.69 -14.56 -10.50
N ALA A 61 -0.52 -13.58 -9.60
CA ALA A 61 -1.56 -12.61 -9.30
C ALA A 61 -1.86 -11.75 -10.53
N LEU A 62 -0.84 -11.25 -11.22
CA LEU A 62 -0.98 -10.50 -12.48
C LEU A 62 -1.69 -11.34 -13.55
N LEU A 63 -1.28 -12.61 -13.73
CA LEU A 63 -1.89 -13.51 -14.71
C LEU A 63 -3.37 -13.82 -14.41
N SER A 64 -3.72 -13.88 -13.12
CA SER A 64 -5.09 -14.13 -12.65
C SER A 64 -5.97 -12.87 -12.60
N GLY A 65 -5.41 -11.68 -12.87
CA GLY A 65 -6.11 -10.40 -12.71
C GLY A 65 -6.35 -10.00 -11.24
N SER A 66 -5.61 -10.59 -10.30
CA SER A 66 -5.63 -10.20 -8.89
C SER A 66 -4.82 -8.91 -8.68
N GLY A 67 -5.49 -7.78 -8.48
CA GLY A 67 -4.82 -6.48 -8.24
C GLY A 67 -4.16 -6.35 -6.86
N ARG A 68 -4.25 -7.37 -6.01
CA ARG A 68 -3.73 -7.35 -4.65
C ARG A 68 -3.11 -8.69 -4.24
N VAL A 69 -1.99 -8.63 -3.53
CA VAL A 69 -1.35 -9.78 -2.88
C VAL A 69 -1.15 -9.51 -1.39
N ARG A 70 -1.59 -10.43 -0.53
CA ARG A 70 -1.32 -10.42 0.91
C ARG A 70 -0.18 -11.40 1.22
N VAL A 71 0.94 -10.88 1.72
CA VAL A 71 2.12 -11.66 2.11
C VAL A 71 2.17 -11.79 3.63
N VAL A 72 1.89 -12.99 4.13
CA VAL A 72 1.96 -13.34 5.55
C VAL A 72 3.38 -13.80 5.88
N HIS A 73 4.11 -12.95 6.58
CA HIS A 73 5.50 -13.20 7.01
C HIS A 73 5.63 -13.37 8.54
N GLY A 74 4.53 -13.19 9.28
CA GLY A 74 4.50 -13.26 10.75
C GLY A 74 5.10 -12.03 11.43
N HIS A 75 4.99 -11.95 12.76
CA HIS A 75 5.55 -10.84 13.54
C HIS A 75 7.05 -11.02 13.79
N GLY A 76 7.45 -12.16 14.37
CA GLY A 76 8.85 -12.55 14.58
C GLY A 76 9.80 -11.43 15.01
N THR A 77 11.02 -11.46 14.50
CA THR A 77 12.03 -10.40 14.66
C THR A 77 11.88 -9.28 13.63
N GLY A 78 10.87 -9.35 12.75
CA GLY A 78 10.68 -8.40 11.65
C GLY A 78 11.65 -8.56 10.47
N ARG A 79 12.58 -9.54 10.47
CA ARG A 79 13.54 -9.72 9.36
C ARG A 79 12.86 -9.95 8.01
N LEU A 80 11.87 -10.85 7.97
CA LEU A 80 11.09 -11.10 6.75
C LEU A 80 10.28 -9.87 6.35
N ARG A 81 9.65 -9.18 7.31
CA ARG A 81 8.91 -7.94 7.05
C ARG A 81 9.78 -6.89 6.37
N SER A 82 10.95 -6.59 6.93
CA SER A 82 11.84 -5.55 6.40
C SER A 82 12.41 -5.97 5.05
N GLY A 83 12.99 -7.17 4.96
CA GLY A 83 13.60 -7.65 3.72
C GLY A 83 12.61 -7.75 2.55
N LEU A 84 11.40 -8.28 2.79
CA LEU A 84 10.37 -8.35 1.75
C LEU A 84 9.88 -6.95 1.35
N ARG A 85 9.67 -6.03 2.30
CA ARG A 85 9.25 -4.66 1.96
C ARG A 85 10.33 -3.92 1.17
N ASP A 86 11.60 -4.14 1.49
CA ASP A 86 12.71 -3.52 0.77
C ASP A 86 12.80 -4.09 -0.67
N HIS A 87 12.63 -5.40 -0.86
CA HIS A 87 12.53 -6.01 -2.18
C HIS A 87 11.34 -5.46 -2.99
N LEU A 88 10.14 -5.51 -2.41
CA LEU A 88 8.89 -5.11 -3.07
C LEU A 88 8.85 -3.63 -3.50
N ARG A 89 9.53 -2.73 -2.78
CA ARG A 89 9.64 -1.31 -3.17
C ARG A 89 10.36 -1.09 -4.50
N HIS A 90 11.20 -2.03 -4.91
CA HIS A 90 11.96 -1.98 -6.16
C HIS A 90 11.35 -2.86 -7.26
N HIS A 91 10.26 -3.57 -6.97
CA HIS A 91 9.65 -4.50 -7.91
C HIS A 91 8.77 -3.74 -8.92
N PRO A 92 8.93 -3.98 -10.24
CA PRO A 92 8.28 -3.17 -11.28
C PRO A 92 6.76 -3.28 -11.32
N ALA A 93 6.20 -4.42 -10.90
CA ALA A 93 4.75 -4.64 -10.89
C ALA A 93 4.05 -4.12 -9.62
N VAL A 94 4.78 -3.51 -8.69
CA VAL A 94 4.24 -3.08 -7.40
C VAL A 94 3.93 -1.59 -7.42
N GLU A 95 2.66 -1.24 -7.21
CA GLU A 95 2.22 0.15 -7.10
C GLU A 95 2.32 0.65 -5.66
N LYS A 96 1.84 -0.14 -4.69
CA LYS A 96 1.84 0.23 -3.27
C LYS A 96 2.16 -0.95 -2.36
N VAL A 97 2.86 -0.63 -1.26
CA VAL A 97 3.19 -1.59 -0.19
C VAL A 97 2.78 -1.00 1.15
N ARG A 98 1.89 -1.68 1.86
CA ARG A 98 1.42 -1.25 3.20
C ARG A 98 1.33 -2.44 4.16
N SER A 99 1.30 -2.16 5.46
CA SER A 99 0.95 -3.20 6.43
C SER A 99 -0.53 -3.52 6.33
N ALA A 100 -0.89 -4.77 6.61
CA ALA A 100 -2.28 -5.20 6.61
C ALA A 100 -3.06 -4.55 7.75
N ASP A 101 -4.37 -4.44 7.58
CA ASP A 101 -5.27 -4.00 8.65
C ASP A 101 -5.28 -5.02 9.80
N PRO A 102 -5.65 -4.64 11.03
CA PRO A 102 -5.66 -5.56 12.17
C PRO A 102 -6.51 -6.83 11.93
N ARG A 103 -7.56 -6.73 11.12
CA ARG A 103 -8.42 -7.85 10.72
C ARG A 103 -7.80 -8.78 9.68
N GLU A 104 -6.75 -8.33 9.00
CA GLU A 104 -6.05 -9.05 7.92
C GLU A 104 -4.64 -9.49 8.33
N GLY A 105 -4.30 -9.43 9.63
CA GLY A 105 -3.00 -9.86 10.16
C GLY A 105 -2.07 -8.74 10.61
N GLY A 106 -2.48 -7.46 10.48
CA GLY A 106 -1.77 -6.32 11.05
C GLY A 106 -0.31 -6.23 10.58
N ASN A 107 0.60 -6.02 11.53
CA ASN A 107 2.05 -5.98 11.26
C ASN A 107 2.66 -7.34 10.84
N GLY A 108 1.89 -8.43 10.85
CA GLY A 108 2.34 -9.77 10.50
C GLY A 108 2.09 -10.12 9.04
N ALA A 109 1.39 -9.23 8.34
CA ALA A 109 1.14 -9.33 6.92
C ALA A 109 1.42 -7.99 6.23
N THR A 110 1.85 -8.08 4.99
CA THR A 110 2.06 -6.94 4.10
C THR A 110 1.08 -7.08 2.93
N ILE A 111 0.40 -5.99 2.62
CA ILE A 111 -0.48 -5.87 1.46
C ILE A 111 0.28 -5.18 0.35
N VAL A 112 0.29 -5.81 -0.82
CA VAL A 112 0.90 -5.34 -2.05
C VAL A 112 -0.21 -5.07 -3.05
N GLU A 113 -0.27 -3.85 -3.57
CA GLU A 113 -1.18 -3.46 -4.66
C GLU A 113 -0.37 -3.47 -5.96
N LEU A 114 -0.92 -4.12 -6.98
CA LEU A 114 -0.28 -4.35 -8.27
C LEU A 114 -0.82 -3.37 -9.32
N SER A 115 0.06 -2.99 -10.25
CA SER A 115 -0.23 -2.08 -11.37
C SER A 115 -0.73 -2.81 -12.62
#